data_AF-A0A0F9V0I1-F1
#
_entry.id   AF-A0A0F9V0I1-F1
#
_cell.length_a   1.000
_cell.length_b   1.000
_cell.length_c   1.000
_cell.angle_alpha   90.00
_cell.angle_beta   90.00
_cell.angle_gamma   90.00
#
_symmetry.space_group_name_H-M   'P 1'
#
loop_
_entity.id
_entity.type
_entity.pdbx_description
1 polymer ?
#
loop_
_entity_poly.entity_id
_entity_poly.type
_entity_poly.pdbx_seq_one_letter_code
_entity_poly.pdbx_strand_id
1 'polypeptide(L)'
;MSDLATLSNEELAQRIFDTLTDTEAAALGSACMIASALGQDRPDVKTARACCELVGEKPDRLMAFLGYVPLTGHPNGWVNVEKGSNGPGLVGSEQTLGLFVFRQLGGVLRANLRTKQPSKEQ
;
A
#
# COMPACT_ATOMS: atom_id res chain seq x y z
N MET A 1 -20.67 -7.60 -10.42
CA MET A 1 -19.63 -7.23 -9.44
C MET A 1 -18.59 -8.33 -9.46
N SER A 2 -17.37 -8.07 -9.92
CA SER A 2 -16.32 -9.10 -9.94
C SER A 2 -15.92 -9.43 -8.50
N ASP A 3 -15.95 -10.70 -8.16
CA ASP A 3 -15.52 -11.19 -6.86
C ASP A 3 -14.03 -10.84 -6.65
N LEU A 4 -13.72 -10.03 -5.62
CA LEU A 4 -12.35 -9.62 -5.32
C LEU A 4 -11.46 -10.84 -5.01
N ALA A 5 -12.06 -11.95 -4.56
CA ALA A 5 -11.38 -13.19 -4.23
C ALA A 5 -10.89 -13.97 -5.47
N THR A 6 -11.38 -13.68 -6.67
CA THR A 6 -10.98 -14.39 -7.90
C THR A 6 -9.87 -13.69 -8.68
N LEU A 7 -9.46 -12.50 -8.23
CA LEU A 7 -8.45 -11.70 -8.91
C LEU A 7 -7.04 -12.18 -8.57
N SER A 8 -6.15 -12.09 -9.55
CA SER A 8 -4.72 -12.21 -9.30
C SER A 8 -4.19 -11.05 -8.46
N ASN A 9 -3.03 -11.25 -7.83
CA ASN A 9 -2.36 -10.19 -7.06
C ASN A 9 -2.07 -8.94 -7.89
N GLU A 10 -1.77 -9.10 -9.19
CA GLU A 10 -1.54 -8.00 -10.12
C GLU A 10 -2.84 -7.22 -10.38
N GLU A 11 -3.96 -7.89 -10.59
CA GLU A 11 -5.26 -7.24 -10.80
C GLU A 11 -5.79 -6.57 -9.53
N LEU A 12 -5.58 -7.18 -8.36
CA LEU A 12 -5.88 -6.58 -7.07
C LEU A 12 -5.08 -5.30 -6.86
N ALA A 13 -3.79 -5.36 -7.13
CA ALA A 13 -2.93 -4.21 -6.98
C ALA A 13 -3.28 -3.11 -8.01
N GLN A 14 -3.60 -3.47 -9.27
CA GLN A 14 -4.05 -2.47 -10.26
C GLN A 14 -5.35 -1.79 -9.84
N ARG A 15 -6.32 -2.54 -9.32
CA ARG A 15 -7.57 -1.96 -8.79
C ARG A 15 -7.34 -1.00 -7.63
N ILE A 16 -6.31 -1.22 -6.80
CA ILE A 16 -5.95 -0.24 -5.76
C ILE A 16 -5.58 1.07 -6.44
N PHE A 17 -4.66 1.04 -7.39
CA PHE A 17 -4.21 2.24 -8.12
C PHE A 17 -5.38 2.93 -8.83
N ASP A 18 -6.34 2.18 -9.36
CA ASP A 18 -7.53 2.74 -10.01
C ASP A 18 -8.48 3.47 -9.04
N THR A 19 -8.38 3.21 -7.72
CA THR A 19 -9.15 3.94 -6.69
C THR A 19 -8.42 5.17 -6.13
N LEU A 20 -7.13 5.33 -6.43
CA LEU A 20 -6.31 6.42 -5.95
C LEU A 20 -6.39 7.61 -6.90
N THR A 21 -6.20 8.82 -6.38
CA THR A 21 -5.89 9.98 -7.22
C THR A 21 -4.52 9.80 -7.88
N ASP A 22 -4.24 10.55 -8.94
CA ASP A 22 -2.93 10.50 -9.61
C ASP A 22 -1.77 10.81 -8.64
N THR A 23 -2.00 11.72 -7.68
CA THR A 23 -1.02 12.08 -6.63
C THR A 23 -0.81 10.95 -5.62
N GLU A 24 -1.88 10.34 -5.14
CA GLU A 24 -1.82 9.18 -4.23
C GLU A 24 -1.13 7.98 -4.90
N ALA A 25 -1.48 7.70 -6.15
CA ALA A 25 -0.87 6.66 -6.96
C ALA A 25 0.64 6.91 -7.18
N ALA A 26 1.03 8.15 -7.46
CA ALA A 26 2.43 8.54 -7.59
C ALA A 26 3.21 8.36 -6.28
N ALA A 27 2.62 8.71 -5.14
CA ALA A 27 3.24 8.50 -3.82
C ALA A 27 3.42 7.01 -3.51
N LEU A 28 2.38 6.20 -3.69
CA LEU A 28 2.41 4.76 -3.44
C LEU A 28 3.42 4.07 -4.36
N GLY A 29 3.38 4.39 -5.66
CA GLY A 29 4.31 3.87 -6.65
C GLY A 29 5.76 4.24 -6.33
N SER A 30 6.02 5.50 -5.94
CA SER A 30 7.36 5.97 -5.57
C SER A 30 7.90 5.26 -4.33
N ALA A 31 7.09 5.12 -3.29
CA ALA A 31 7.46 4.40 -2.08
C ALA A 31 7.83 2.94 -2.39
N CYS A 32 7.01 2.29 -3.22
CA CYS A 32 7.19 0.92 -3.68
C CYS A 32 8.48 0.75 -4.51
N MET A 33 8.79 1.68 -5.41
CA MET A 33 10.04 1.68 -6.17
C MET A 33 11.26 1.83 -5.26
N ILE A 34 11.22 2.75 -4.29
CA ILE A 34 12.33 2.95 -3.33
C ILE A 34 12.56 1.68 -2.51
N ALA A 35 11.49 1.07 -2.00
CA ALA A 35 11.57 -0.19 -1.27
C ALA A 35 12.26 -1.29 -2.09
N SER A 36 11.85 -1.44 -3.35
CA SER A 36 12.44 -2.40 -4.28
C SER A 36 13.92 -2.12 -4.53
N ALA A 37 14.31 -0.85 -4.69
CA ALA A 37 15.72 -0.46 -4.88
C ALA A 37 16.58 -0.76 -3.65
N LEU A 38 15.97 -0.75 -2.45
CA LEU A 38 16.61 -1.10 -1.18
C LEU A 38 16.56 -2.61 -0.87
N GLY A 39 16.01 -3.44 -1.77
CA GLY A 39 15.84 -4.88 -1.54
C GLY A 39 14.81 -5.22 -0.46
N GLN A 40 13.89 -4.31 -0.18
CA GLN A 40 12.80 -4.51 0.78
C GLN A 40 11.55 -5.00 0.06
N ASP A 41 10.86 -5.98 0.64
CA ASP A 41 9.61 -6.49 0.10
C ASP A 41 8.47 -5.46 0.12
N ARG A 42 8.54 -4.49 1.04
CA ARG A 42 7.62 -3.34 1.12
C ARG A 42 8.33 -2.08 1.61
N PRO A 43 7.75 -0.89 1.35
CA PRO A 43 8.26 0.36 1.91
C PRO A 43 8.11 0.37 3.44
N ASP A 44 9.13 0.86 4.14
CA ASP A 44 8.97 1.21 5.55
C ASP A 44 8.12 2.49 5.73
N VAL A 45 7.65 2.71 6.97
CA VAL A 45 6.80 3.86 7.33
C VAL A 45 7.48 5.19 6.97
N LYS A 46 8.79 5.30 7.15
CA LYS A 46 9.53 6.53 6.89
C LYS A 46 9.52 6.85 5.40
N THR A 47 9.77 5.86 4.57
CA THR A 47 9.79 5.95 3.11
C THR A 47 8.40 6.28 2.57
N ALA A 48 7.36 5.56 3.02
CA ALA A 48 5.99 5.83 2.60
C ALA A 48 5.55 7.26 2.94
N ARG A 49 5.85 7.74 4.16
CA ARG A 49 5.54 9.12 4.57
C ARG A 49 6.24 10.16 3.71
N ALA A 50 7.55 9.99 3.48
CA ALA A 50 8.31 10.93 2.68
C ALA A 50 7.71 11.08 1.26
N CYS A 51 7.28 9.98 0.65
CA CYS A 51 6.61 10.01 -0.65
C CYS A 51 5.25 10.72 -0.62
N CYS A 52 4.45 10.53 0.45
CA CYS A 52 3.18 11.24 0.61
C CYS A 52 3.39 12.75 0.80
N GLU A 53 4.35 13.13 1.66
CA GLU A 53 4.68 14.53 1.95
C GLU A 53 5.17 15.28 0.69
N LEU A 54 5.96 14.61 -0.17
CA LEU A 54 6.45 15.18 -1.43
C LEU A 54 5.34 15.56 -2.41
N VAL A 55 4.20 14.87 -2.37
CA VAL A 55 3.04 15.14 -3.24
C VAL A 55 1.91 15.88 -2.52
N GLY A 56 2.11 16.27 -1.25
CA GLY A 56 1.10 16.96 -0.45
C GLY A 56 -0.06 16.09 0.03
N GLU A 57 0.09 14.76 0.00
CA GLU A 57 -0.95 13.80 0.40
C GLU A 57 -0.82 13.35 1.85
N LYS A 58 -1.95 12.99 2.47
CA LYS A 58 -1.95 12.40 3.81
C LYS A 58 -1.61 10.91 3.74
N PRO A 59 -0.74 10.40 4.64
CA PRO A 59 -0.30 9.02 4.59
C PRO A 59 -1.38 8.01 4.97
N ASP A 60 -2.46 8.43 5.66
CA ASP A 60 -3.42 7.54 6.31
C ASP A 60 -4.04 6.46 5.42
N ARG A 61 -4.47 6.86 4.23
CA ARG A 61 -5.10 5.94 3.27
C ARG A 61 -4.07 5.04 2.60
N LEU A 62 -2.90 5.58 2.25
CA LEU A 62 -1.82 4.87 1.56
C LEU A 62 -1.13 3.85 2.45
N MET A 63 -0.94 4.18 3.73
CA MET A 63 -0.36 3.31 4.75
C MET A 63 -1.13 2.01 4.93
N ALA A 64 -2.46 2.06 4.83
CA ALA A 64 -3.30 0.88 4.96
C ALA A 64 -3.02 -0.16 3.86
N PHE A 65 -2.75 0.27 2.62
CA PHE A 65 -2.36 -0.62 1.52
C PHE A 65 -0.99 -1.28 1.73
N LEU A 66 -0.15 -0.71 2.60
CA LEU A 66 1.17 -1.23 2.97
C LEU A 66 1.14 -2.07 4.27
N GLY A 67 -0.05 -2.27 4.85
CA GLY A 67 -0.22 -2.99 6.11
C GLY A 67 0.18 -2.17 7.35
N TYR A 68 0.09 -0.85 7.26
CA TYR A 68 0.30 0.05 8.40
C TYR A 68 -1.00 0.71 8.84
N VAL A 69 -1.23 0.73 10.15
CA VAL A 69 -2.37 1.42 10.78
C VAL A 69 -1.88 2.49 11.77
N PRO A 70 -2.59 3.61 11.92
CA PRO A 70 -2.19 4.63 12.89
C PRO A 70 -2.36 4.10 14.32
N LEU A 71 -1.43 4.46 15.20
CA LEU A 71 -1.45 4.11 16.61
C LEU A 71 -2.25 5.16 17.39
N THR A 72 -3.31 4.72 18.09
CA THR A 72 -4.15 5.63 18.88
C THR A 72 -3.34 6.39 19.94
N GLY A 73 -3.56 7.70 20.04
CA GLY A 73 -2.82 8.58 20.96
C GLY A 73 -1.44 9.00 20.45
N HIS A 74 -1.00 8.49 19.30
CA HIS A 74 0.29 8.80 18.69
C HIS A 74 0.11 9.34 17.27
N PRO A 75 0.03 10.68 17.07
CA PRO A 75 -0.28 11.28 15.77
C PRO A 75 0.75 10.98 14.65
N ASN A 76 1.91 10.43 15.01
CA ASN A 76 2.94 9.99 14.08
C ASN A 76 3.27 8.50 14.18
N GLY A 77 2.60 7.78 15.07
CA GLY A 77 2.85 6.36 15.34
C GLY A 77 2.08 5.49 14.35
N TRP A 78 2.77 4.50 13.78
CA TRP A 78 2.19 3.51 12.88
C TRP A 78 2.54 2.11 13.36
N VAL A 79 1.59 1.19 13.24
CA VAL A 79 1.78 -0.22 13.61
C VAL A 79 1.74 -1.08 12.37
N ASN A 80 2.69 -1.98 12.27
CA ASN A 80 2.72 -3.02 11.26
C ASN A 80 1.76 -4.16 11.65
N VAL A 81 0.73 -4.36 10.84
CA VAL A 81 -0.33 -5.35 11.13
C VAL A 81 0.15 -6.80 11.05
N GLU A 82 1.25 -7.09 10.33
CA GLU A 82 1.81 -8.45 10.26
C GLU A 82 2.55 -8.86 11.53
N LYS A 83 3.10 -7.88 12.27
CA LYS A 83 3.84 -8.14 13.50
C LYS A 83 2.92 -8.40 14.71
N GLY A 84 1.61 -8.54 14.47
CA GLY A 84 0.61 -8.78 15.51
C GLY A 84 0.42 -7.54 16.38
N SER A 85 -0.47 -6.64 15.96
CA SER A 85 -0.85 -5.52 16.81
C SER A 85 -1.85 -5.97 17.88
N ASN A 86 -1.39 -6.09 19.14
CA ASN A 86 -2.25 -6.18 20.33
C ASN A 86 -2.87 -4.82 20.67
N GLY A 87 -3.62 -4.23 19.73
CA GLY A 87 -4.27 -2.95 19.95
C GLY A 87 -4.87 -2.44 18.66
N PRO A 88 -6.17 -2.66 18.41
CA PRO A 88 -6.83 -1.95 17.34
C PRO A 88 -6.90 -0.48 17.74
N GLY A 89 -5.99 0.33 17.21
CA GLY A 89 -6.37 1.70 16.94
C GLY A 89 -7.56 1.64 15.98
N LEU A 90 -8.63 2.39 16.26
CA LEU A 90 -9.87 2.38 15.48
C LEU A 90 -9.54 2.40 13.97
N VAL A 91 -9.66 1.23 13.34
CA VAL A 91 -9.53 1.11 11.89
C VAL A 91 -10.77 1.76 11.31
N GLY A 92 -10.62 2.96 10.75
CA GLY A 92 -11.70 3.63 10.07
C GLY A 92 -12.10 2.89 8.78
N SER A 93 -13.23 3.31 8.21
CA SER A 93 -13.75 2.72 6.97
C SER A 93 -12.76 2.81 5.80
N GLU A 94 -11.96 3.88 5.73
CA GLU A 94 -10.97 4.09 4.67
C GLU A 94 -9.76 3.16 4.81
N GLN A 95 -9.34 2.83 6.04
CA GLN A 95 -8.22 1.92 6.30
C GLN A 95 -8.65 0.45 6.15
N THR A 96 -9.93 0.14 6.36
CA THR A 96 -10.47 -1.23 6.27
C THR A 96 -10.27 -1.82 4.87
N LEU A 97 -10.49 -1.02 3.82
CA LEU A 97 -10.28 -1.46 2.44
C LEU A 97 -8.80 -1.75 2.16
N GLY A 98 -7.90 -0.83 2.56
CA GLY A 98 -6.46 -1.00 2.35
C GLY A 98 -5.90 -2.26 3.04
N LEU A 99 -6.33 -2.52 4.27
CA LEU A 99 -5.93 -3.72 5.02
C LEU A 99 -6.51 -5.01 4.47
N PHE A 100 -7.77 -4.98 3.99
CA PHE A 100 -8.37 -6.12 3.33
C PHE A 100 -7.54 -6.52 2.10
N VAL A 101 -7.20 -5.55 1.25
CA VAL A 101 -6.43 -5.82 0.04
C VAL A 101 -4.99 -6.23 0.37
N PHE A 102 -4.35 -5.59 1.34
CA PHE A 102 -3.03 -5.99 1.83
C PHE A 102 -2.99 -7.48 2.26
N ARG A 103 -4.03 -7.94 2.96
CA ARG A 103 -4.15 -9.35 3.36
C ARG A 103 -4.38 -10.29 2.18
N GLN A 104 -5.16 -9.87 1.18
CA GLN A 104 -5.35 -10.65 -0.05
C GLN A 104 -4.06 -10.82 -0.83
N LEU A 105 -3.18 -9.81 -0.79
CA LEU A 105 -1.84 -9.86 -1.39
C LEU A 105 -0.83 -10.68 -0.57
N GLY A 106 -1.27 -11.41 0.47
CA GLY A 106 -0.41 -12.23 1.30
C GLY A 106 0.55 -11.43 2.19
N GLY A 107 0.20 -10.18 2.52
CA GLY A 107 1.02 -9.31 3.37
C GLY A 107 2.12 -8.56 2.63
N VAL A 108 2.17 -8.66 1.29
CA VAL A 108 3.17 -7.95 0.50
C VAL A 108 2.52 -7.26 -0.70
N LEU A 109 2.45 -5.93 -0.64
CA LEU A 109 2.17 -5.13 -1.84
C LEU A 109 3.47 -5.03 -2.65
N ARG A 110 3.74 -6.06 -3.46
CA ARG A 110 4.93 -6.08 -4.31
C ARG A 110 4.80 -4.99 -5.37
N ALA A 111 5.76 -4.08 -5.36
CA ALA A 111 5.96 -2.99 -6.29
C ALA A 111 6.07 -3.38 -7.79
N ASN A 112 5.88 -4.65 -8.16
CA ASN A 112 5.99 -5.13 -9.54
C ASN A 112 4.73 -4.87 -10.37
N LEU A 113 3.98 -3.81 -10.08
CA LEU A 113 2.82 -3.41 -10.88
C LEU A 113 3.19 -2.86 -12.26
N ARG A 114 4.47 -2.67 -12.58
CA ARG A 114 4.94 -2.48 -13.96
C ARG A 114 6.33 -3.08 -14.19
N THR A 115 6.40 -4.39 -14.42
CA THR A 115 7.43 -4.98 -15.31
C THR A 115 6.90 -6.19 -16.08
N LYS A 116 5.65 -6.11 -16.55
CA LYS A 116 5.29 -6.75 -17.82
C LYS A 116 4.63 -5.71 -18.72
N GLN A 117 5.43 -4.78 -19.21
CA GLN A 117 5.24 -4.43 -20.62
C GLN A 117 5.30 -5.77 -21.35
N PRO A 118 4.30 -6.16 -22.16
CA PRO A 118 4.60 -7.14 -23.18
C PRO A 118 5.72 -6.52 -23.98
N SER A 119 6.93 -7.07 -23.86
CA SER A 119 7.93 -6.91 -24.89
C SER A 119 7.24 -7.34 -26.16
N LYS A 120 6.80 -6.38 -26.97
CA LYS A 120 6.70 -6.59 -28.40
C LYS A 120 8.14 -6.79 -28.86
N GLU A 121 8.65 -8.00 -28.62
CA GLU A 121 9.72 -8.52 -29.44
C GLU A 121 9.11 -8.80 -30.81
N GLN A 122 9.71 -8.12 -31.78
CA GLN A 122 9.66 -8.32 -33.24
C GLN A 122 8.49 -7.69 -34.00
#